data_AF-A0A352J711-F1
#
_entry.id   AF-A0A352J711-F1
#
_cell.length_a   1.000
_cell.length_b   1.000
_cell.length_c   1.000
_cell.angle_alpha   90.00
_cell.angle_beta   90.00
_cell.angle_gamma   90.00
#
_symmetry.space_group_name_H-M   'P 1'
#
loop_
_entity.id
_entity.type
_entity.pdbx_description
1 polymer ?
#
loop_
_entity_poly.entity_id
_entity_poly.type
_entity_poly.pdbx_seq_one_letter_code
_entity_poly.pdbx_strand_id
1 'polypeptide(L)'
;ELDGLIGLLNDNPSVTIELSAHTDRKGAEGYNQDLSLRRAQSVVRYLIGKGVDERRLSAAGFGKTQPKTVSATIAEKYGFLKEGDRLDEAFIEKLAPEQQEIADQINRRTEFRVTGSSFGLF
;
A
#
# COMPACT_ATOMS: atom_id res chain seq x y z
N GLU A 1 10.20 1.91 -10.60
CA GLU A 1 9.09 1.08 -10.08
C GLU A 1 7.76 1.34 -10.77
N LEU A 2 7.32 2.59 -10.96
CA LEU A 2 6.04 2.88 -11.65
C LEU A 2 6.05 2.55 -13.15
N ASP A 3 7.19 2.68 -13.83
CA ASP A 3 7.26 2.36 -15.28
C ASP A 3 7.08 0.86 -15.55
N GLY A 4 7.51 -0.01 -14.62
CA GLY A 4 7.26 -1.45 -14.71
C GLY A 4 5.78 -1.79 -14.54
N LEU A 5 5.08 -1.08 -13.64
CA LEU A 5 3.63 -1.20 -13.49
C LEU A 5 2.89 -0.76 -14.76
N ILE A 6 3.33 0.33 -15.40
CA ILE A 6 2.77 0.79 -16.67
C ILE A 6 2.94 -0.28 -17.75
N GLY A 7 4.13 -0.90 -17.85
CA GLY A 7 4.36 -2.04 -18.74
C GLY A 7 3.36 -3.17 -18.52
N LEU A 8 3.21 -3.62 -17.26
CA LEU A 8 2.24 -4.67 -16.90
C LEU A 8 0.81 -4.30 -17.30
N LEU A 9 0.37 -3.07 -17.03
CA LEU A 9 -0.98 -2.60 -17.36
C LEU A 9 -1.22 -2.48 -18.86
N ASN A 10 -0.18 -2.20 -19.64
CA ASN A 10 -0.24 -2.18 -21.10
C ASN A 10 -0.32 -3.61 -21.66
N ASP A 11 0.47 -4.53 -21.12
CA ASP A 11 0.47 -5.94 -21.52
C ASP A 11 -0.83 -6.66 -21.14
N ASN A 12 -1.55 -6.15 -20.12
CA ASN A 12 -2.77 -6.74 -19.59
C ASN A 12 -3.93 -5.73 -19.59
N PRO A 13 -4.50 -5.39 -20.76
CA PRO A 13 -5.48 -4.31 -20.90
C PRO A 13 -6.80 -4.54 -20.12
N SER A 14 -7.10 -5.78 -19.75
CA SER A 14 -8.30 -6.15 -18.99
C SER A 14 -8.13 -6.08 -17.47
N VAL A 15 -6.91 -5.84 -16.99
CA VAL A 15 -6.61 -5.76 -15.55
C VAL A 15 -7.01 -4.39 -15.00
N THR A 16 -7.76 -4.41 -13.90
CA THR A 16 -8.03 -3.23 -13.06
C THR A 16 -7.23 -3.31 -11.77
N ILE A 17 -6.73 -2.17 -11.30
CA ILE A 17 -5.93 -2.08 -10.10
C ILE A 17 -6.49 -1.06 -9.12
N GLU A 18 -6.36 -1.39 -7.84
CA GLU A 18 -6.52 -0.49 -6.72
C GLU A 18 -5.15 -0.10 -6.18
N LEU A 19 -4.94 1.21 -6.07
CA LEU A 19 -3.80 1.78 -5.39
C LEU A 19 -4.25 2.20 -4.00
N SER A 20 -3.70 1.56 -2.99
CA SER A 20 -3.95 1.92 -1.61
C SER A 20 -2.72 2.50 -0.95
N ALA A 21 -2.90 3.58 -0.19
CA ALA A 21 -1.83 4.14 0.62
C ALA A 21 -2.18 4.04 2.10
N HIS A 22 -1.13 3.91 2.90
CA HIS A 22 -1.23 3.77 4.33
C HIS A 22 -0.23 4.70 5.04
N THR A 23 -0.52 5.03 6.28
CA THR A 23 0.34 5.83 7.15
C THR A 23 0.86 5.00 8.31
N ASP A 24 1.82 5.55 9.05
CA ASP A 24 2.17 5.02 10.37
C ASP A 24 1.09 5.37 11.41
N ARG A 25 1.36 4.99 12.66
CA ARG A 25 0.43 5.17 13.79
C ARG A 25 0.30 6.63 14.25
N LYS A 26 1.25 7.50 13.90
CA LYS A 26 1.38 8.86 14.44
C LYS A 26 0.36 9.78 13.79
N GLY A 27 -0.17 10.73 14.56
CA GLY A 27 -1.13 11.72 14.09
C GLY A 27 -2.59 11.27 14.15
N ALA A 28 -3.48 12.23 13.93
CA ALA A 28 -4.93 12.02 14.00
C ALA A 28 -5.43 11.15 12.84
N GLU A 29 -6.43 10.32 13.13
CA GLU A 29 -6.99 9.36 12.17
C GLU A 29 -7.52 10.04 10.90
N GLY A 30 -8.35 11.08 11.04
CA GLY A 30 -8.88 11.82 9.89
C GLY A 30 -7.78 12.45 9.02
N TYR A 31 -6.74 12.99 9.66
CA TYR A 31 -5.59 13.54 8.93
C TYR A 31 -4.85 12.46 8.12
N ASN A 32 -4.60 11.30 8.75
CA ASN A 32 -3.93 10.17 8.10
C ASN A 32 -4.77 9.58 6.96
N GLN A 33 -6.08 9.55 7.11
CA GLN A 33 -7.02 9.16 6.06
C GLN A 33 -6.89 10.07 4.85
N ASP A 34 -6.95 11.40 5.04
CA ASP A 34 -6.82 12.36 3.95
C ASP A 34 -5.41 12.37 3.32
N LEU A 35 -4.37 12.20 4.13
CA LEU A 35 -2.99 12.15 3.66
C LEU A 35 -2.76 10.92 2.78
N SER A 36 -3.20 9.75 3.23
CA SER A 36 -3.08 8.52 2.46
C SER A 36 -3.89 8.58 1.16
N LEU A 37 -5.14 9.06 1.20
CA LEU A 37 -5.95 9.20 0.00
C LEU A 37 -5.28 10.12 -1.03
N ARG A 38 -4.75 11.28 -0.60
CA ARG A 38 -4.03 12.21 -1.48
C ARG A 38 -2.80 11.58 -2.12
N ARG A 39 -2.06 10.74 -1.38
CA ARG A 39 -0.91 9.99 -1.92
C ARG A 39 -1.35 8.98 -2.99
N ALA A 40 -2.36 8.17 -2.71
CA ALA A 40 -2.88 7.20 -3.67
C ALA A 40 -3.39 7.87 -4.95
N GLN A 41 -4.15 8.96 -4.81
CA GLN A 41 -4.62 9.76 -5.94
C GLN A 41 -3.48 10.36 -6.76
N SER A 42 -2.38 10.76 -6.12
CA SER A 42 -1.21 11.29 -6.84
C SER A 42 -0.59 10.25 -7.77
N VAL A 43 -0.53 8.99 -7.34
CA VAL A 43 -0.02 7.90 -8.18
C VAL A 43 -1.00 7.58 -9.29
N VAL A 44 -2.32 7.53 -9.01
CA VAL A 44 -3.34 7.36 -10.06
C VAL A 44 -3.25 8.45 -11.12
N ARG A 45 -3.16 9.72 -10.72
CA ARG A 45 -2.99 10.84 -11.66
C ARG A 45 -1.74 10.69 -12.53
N TYR A 46 -0.64 10.21 -11.95
CA TYR A 46 0.58 9.92 -12.71
C TYR A 46 0.34 8.82 -13.76
N LEU A 47 -0.32 7.72 -13.39
CA LEU A 47 -0.61 6.62 -14.32
C LEU A 47 -1.55 7.05 -15.45
N ILE A 48 -2.57 7.86 -15.16
CA ILE A 48 -3.45 8.46 -16.17
C ILE A 48 -2.65 9.36 -17.12
N GLY A 49 -1.76 10.20 -16.58
CA GLY A 49 -0.85 11.03 -17.39
C GLY A 49 0.11 10.23 -18.27
N LYS A 50 0.27 8.94 -18.02
CA LYS A 50 1.06 7.98 -18.82
C LYS A 50 0.20 7.16 -19.78
N GLY A 51 -1.10 7.42 -19.87
CA GLY A 51 -2.01 6.81 -20.83
C GLY A 51 -2.81 5.61 -20.31
N VAL A 52 -2.75 5.30 -19.02
CA VAL A 52 -3.61 4.25 -18.42
C VAL A 52 -5.03 4.78 -18.27
N ASP A 53 -6.01 4.01 -18.73
CA ASP A 53 -7.44 4.35 -18.61
C ASP A 53 -7.85 4.50 -17.14
N GLU A 54 -8.43 5.65 -16.79
CA GLU A 54 -8.92 5.96 -15.43
C GLU A 54 -9.89 4.91 -14.91
N ARG A 55 -10.71 4.31 -15.77
CA ARG A 55 -11.69 3.28 -15.37
C ARG A 55 -11.03 2.00 -14.85
N ARG A 56 -9.73 1.82 -15.11
CA ARG A 56 -8.94 0.68 -14.64
C ARG A 56 -8.24 0.96 -13.32
N LEU A 57 -8.35 2.18 -12.78
CA LEU A 57 -7.61 2.63 -11.61
C LEU A 57 -8.57 3.09 -10.52
N SER A 58 -8.39 2.57 -9.31
CA SER A 58 -9.01 3.14 -8.10
C SER A 58 -7.94 3.59 -7.11
N ALA A 59 -8.23 4.66 -6.37
CA ALA A 59 -7.39 5.16 -5.29
C ALA A 59 -8.09 5.00 -3.95
N ALA A 60 -7.42 4.39 -2.98
CA ALA A 60 -7.89 4.23 -1.61
C ALA A 60 -6.87 4.81 -0.62
N GLY A 61 -7.36 5.58 0.34
CA GLY A 61 -6.61 5.91 1.55
C GLY A 61 -7.11 5.04 2.69
N PHE A 62 -6.21 4.39 3.42
CA PHE A 62 -6.56 3.65 4.64
C PHE A 62 -6.00 4.30 5.91
N GLY A 63 -5.21 5.36 5.78
CA GLY A 63 -4.51 5.97 6.89
C GLY A 63 -3.77 4.91 7.72
N LYS A 64 -4.03 4.93 9.02
CA LYS A 64 -3.47 3.97 9.99
C LYS A 64 -4.38 2.77 10.32
N THR A 65 -5.56 2.69 9.69
CA THR A 65 -6.60 1.70 10.03
C THR A 65 -6.27 0.27 9.58
N GLN A 66 -5.40 0.14 8.56
CA GLN A 66 -4.90 -1.14 8.07
C GLN A 66 -3.40 -1.23 8.32
N PRO A 67 -2.95 -1.64 9.51
CA PRO A 67 -1.54 -1.91 9.78
C PRO A 67 -1.03 -3.09 8.97
N LYS A 68 0.26 -3.10 8.64
CA LYS A 68 0.87 -4.18 7.85
C LYS A 68 0.98 -5.45 8.69
N THR A 69 0.64 -6.58 8.09
CA THR A 69 0.99 -7.91 8.62
C THR A 69 2.35 -8.32 8.07
N VAL A 70 3.25 -8.75 8.95
CA VAL A 70 4.60 -9.20 8.63
C VAL A 70 4.53 -10.47 7.79
N SER A 71 5.12 -10.45 6.59
CA SER A 71 5.34 -11.64 5.75
C SER A 71 6.65 -12.33 6.12
N ALA A 72 6.83 -13.58 5.67
CA ALA A 72 8.10 -14.31 5.79
C ALA A 72 9.33 -13.45 5.43
N THR A 73 9.26 -12.73 4.30
CA THR A 73 10.35 -11.86 3.82
C THR A 73 10.66 -10.69 4.76
N ILE A 74 9.65 -10.14 5.45
CA ILE A 74 9.86 -9.06 6.42
C ILE A 74 10.46 -9.64 7.70
N ALA A 75 9.99 -10.81 8.16
CA ALA A 75 10.53 -11.49 9.33
C ALA A 75 12.00 -11.89 9.16
N GLU A 76 12.38 -12.39 7.98
CA GLU A 76 13.78 -12.71 7.64
C GLU A 76 14.67 -11.47 7.67
N LYS A 77 14.17 -10.33 7.17
CA LYS A 77 14.93 -9.07 7.12
C LYS A 77 15.08 -8.43 8.51
N TYR A 78 14.08 -8.56 9.35
CA TYR A 78 14.01 -7.93 10.66
C TYR A 78 13.81 -8.99 11.73
N GLY A 79 14.89 -9.53 12.29
CA GLY A 79 14.82 -10.65 13.23
C GLY A 79 14.04 -10.42 14.54
N PHE A 80 13.58 -9.19 14.80
CA PHE A 80 12.67 -8.89 15.91
C PHE A 80 11.18 -9.05 15.55
N LEU A 81 10.87 -9.21 14.27
CA LEU A 81 9.52 -9.44 13.74
C LEU A 81 9.35 -10.92 13.39
N LYS A 82 8.15 -11.44 13.63
CA LYS A 82 7.75 -12.79 13.25
C LYS A 82 6.69 -12.74 12.17
N GLU A 83 6.69 -13.73 11.29
CA GLU A 83 5.64 -13.86 10.29
C GLU A 83 4.27 -13.94 10.97
N GLY A 84 3.32 -13.15 10.46
CA GLY A 84 1.98 -13.01 11.03
C GLY A 84 1.84 -11.90 12.08
N ASP A 85 2.93 -11.29 12.55
CA ASP A 85 2.84 -10.15 13.46
C ASP A 85 2.09 -8.98 12.79
N ARG A 86 1.16 -8.38 13.53
CA ARG A 86 0.40 -7.23 13.07
C ARG A 86 1.03 -5.97 13.64
N LEU A 87 1.53 -5.08 12.77
CA LEU A 87 2.20 -3.84 13.14
C LEU A 87 1.19 -2.75 13.53
N ASP A 88 0.28 -3.04 14.46
CA ASP A 88 -0.64 -2.06 15.01
C ASP A 88 -0.01 -1.24 16.14
N GLU A 89 -0.71 -0.19 16.56
CA GLU A 89 -0.21 0.75 17.57
C GLU A 89 0.18 0.05 18.87
N ALA A 90 -0.63 -0.91 19.33
CA ALA A 90 -0.38 -1.65 20.56
C ALA A 90 0.82 -2.61 20.46
N PHE A 91 1.09 -3.17 19.28
CA PHE A 91 2.30 -3.95 19.02
C PHE A 91 3.53 -3.05 19.01
N ILE A 92 3.48 -1.95 18.25
CA ILE A 92 4.62 -1.06 18.04
C ILE A 92 5.05 -0.41 19.35
N GLU A 93 4.13 0.03 20.21
CA GLU A 93 4.48 0.69 21.47
C GLU A 93 5.26 -0.17 22.46
N LYS A 94 5.24 -1.50 22.29
CA LYS A 94 6.00 -2.44 23.12
C LYS A 94 7.44 -2.63 22.66
N LEU A 95 7.79 -2.14 21.47
CA LEU A 95 9.11 -2.29 20.88
C LEU A 95 10.07 -1.20 21.36
N ALA A 96 11.38 -1.46 21.23
CA ALA A 96 12.40 -0.45 21.46
C ALA A 96 12.25 0.73 20.48
N PRO A 97 12.62 1.98 20.83
CA PRO A 97 12.40 3.15 19.97
C PRO A 97 12.92 3.00 18.53
N GLU A 98 14.06 2.34 18.35
CA GLU A 98 14.64 2.05 17.04
C GLU A 98 13.78 1.07 16.22
N GLN A 99 13.24 0.05 16.88
CA GLN A 99 12.32 -0.93 16.27
C GLN A 99 10.96 -0.31 15.95
N GLN A 100 10.49 0.65 16.76
CA GLN A 100 9.27 1.39 16.47
C GLN A 100 9.38 2.15 15.15
N GLU A 101 10.50 2.83 14.92
CA GLU A 101 10.71 3.57 13.68
C GLU A 101 10.78 2.62 12.47
N ILE A 102 11.38 1.44 12.62
CA ILE A 102 11.36 0.41 11.57
C ILE A 102 9.93 -0.07 11.27
N ALA A 103 9.14 -0.36 12.30
CA ALA A 103 7.75 -0.78 12.11
C ALA A 103 6.88 0.32 11.49
N ASP A 104 7.07 1.57 11.91
CA ASP A 104 6.43 2.74 11.32
C ASP A 104 6.83 2.91 9.83
N GLN A 105 8.11 2.69 9.48
CA GLN A 105 8.56 2.68 8.09
C GLN A 105 7.86 1.61 7.26
N ILE A 106 7.69 0.40 7.80
CA ILE A 106 6.97 -0.68 7.13
C ILE A 106 5.50 -0.30 6.90
N ASN A 107 4.88 0.40 7.87
CA ASN A 107 3.49 0.87 7.74
C ASN A 107 3.30 2.02 6.75
N ARG A 108 4.33 2.85 6.51
CA ARG A 108 4.29 3.94 5.50
C ARG A 108 4.52 3.40 4.08
N ARG A 109 3.53 2.69 3.54
CA ARG A 109 3.60 2.05 2.22
C ARG A 109 2.44 2.41 1.29
N THR A 110 2.69 2.18 0.01
CA THR A 110 1.68 2.13 -1.05
C THR A 110 1.60 0.69 -1.54
N GLU A 111 0.40 0.16 -1.69
CA GLU A 111 0.15 -1.20 -2.18
C GLU A 111 -0.66 -1.14 -3.48
N PHE A 112 -0.41 -2.12 -4.34
CA PHE A 112 -1.15 -2.33 -5.58
C PHE A 112 -1.88 -3.65 -5.46
N ARG A 113 -3.19 -3.64 -5.72
CA ARG A 113 -4.01 -4.85 -5.73
C ARG A 113 -4.73 -4.94 -7.06
N VAL A 114 -4.66 -6.11 -7.70
CA VAL A 114 -5.54 -6.40 -8.84
C VAL A 114 -6.94 -6.65 -8.31
N THR A 115 -7.91 -5.83 -8.72
CA THR A 115 -9.30 -5.91 -8.25
C THR A 115 -10.23 -6.61 -9.23
N GLY A 116 -9.78 -6.78 -10.46
CA GLY A 116 -10.54 -7.42 -11.51
C GLY A 116 -9.66 -7.73 -12.69
N SER A 117 -9.94 -8.85 -13.33
CA SER A 117 -9.51 -9.12 -14.69
C SER A 117 -10.78 -9.50 -15.45
N SER A 118 -11.11 -8.75 -16.49
CA SER A 118 -11.96 -9.31 -17.54
C SER A 118 -11.10 -10.33 -18.29
N PHE A 119 -10.89 -11.51 -17.70
CA PHE A 119 -10.56 -12.67 -18.51
C PHE A 119 -11.84 -12.96 -19.28
N GLY A 120 -11.89 -12.48 -20.53
CA GLY A 120 -12.92 -12.85 -21.47
C GLY A 120 -12.90 -14.37 -21.61
N LEU A 121 -13.76 -15.05 -20.87
CA LEU A 121 -14.27 -16.36 -21.22
C LEU A 121 -15.15 -16.14 -22.46
N PHE A 122 -14.52 -16.16 -23.64
CA PHE A 122 -15.17 -16.48 -24.91
C PHE A 122 -14.45 -17.68 -25.50
#